data_AF-A0A7J2TW92-F1
#
_entry.id   AF-A0A7J2TW92-F1
#
_cell.length_a   1.000
_cell.length_b   1.000
_cell.length_c   1.000
_cell.angle_alpha   90.00
_cell.angle_beta   90.00
_cell.angle_gamma   90.00
#
_symmetry.space_group_name_H-M   'P 1'
#
loop_
_entity.id
_entity.type
_entity.pdbx_description
1 polymer ?
#
loop_
_entity_poly.entity_id
_entity_poly.type
_entity_poly.pdbx_seq_one_letter_code
_entity_poly.pdbx_strand_id
1 'polypeptide(L)'
;MRRIWKWIKEKIRDRIVHHFKKGIFRKVNVDDFIQRNIYNDRLCKFIIAIELEKEGLRCRFSKSEDLIVDGNKNLVIEIKRVVTGTQLVGYIKEIEKKYADSDKKVLILLLFPQFGSENVERIAKLTEIYYIVESYLEMRLKNVKVLCQYVAESKVEKYSLSKLVKRIKESIKFLEG
;
A
#
# COMPACT_ATOMS: atom_id res chain seq x y z
N MET A 1 -5.15 17.64 11.65
CA MET A 1 -4.02 16.92 12.31
C MET A 1 -4.33 16.21 13.64
N ARG A 2 -4.47 16.86 14.82
CA ARG A 2 -4.41 16.17 16.14
C ARG A 2 -5.37 14.97 16.36
N ARG A 3 -6.58 14.98 15.79
CA ARG A 3 -7.55 13.88 15.92
C ARG A 3 -7.19 12.63 15.12
N ILE A 4 -6.66 12.79 13.89
CA ILE A 4 -6.18 11.68 13.06
C ILE A 4 -4.95 11.05 13.73
N TRP A 5 -4.04 11.87 14.27
CA TRP A 5 -2.89 11.38 15.03
C TRP A 5 -3.26 10.62 16.29
N LYS A 6 -4.28 11.07 17.02
CA LYS A 6 -4.80 10.35 18.20
C LYS A 6 -5.45 9.01 17.81
N TRP A 7 -6.26 9.00 16.75
CA TRP A 7 -6.89 7.78 16.24
C TRP A 7 -5.87 6.78 15.68
N ILE A 8 -4.90 7.27 14.90
CA ILE A 8 -3.77 6.49 14.40
C ILE A 8 -3.01 5.92 15.60
N LYS A 9 -2.60 6.71 16.60
CA LYS A 9 -1.93 6.22 17.81
C LYS A 9 -2.71 5.13 18.54
N GLU A 10 -4.00 5.33 18.78
CA GLU A 10 -4.84 4.37 19.51
C GLU A 10 -5.01 3.06 18.73
N LYS A 11 -5.34 3.12 17.44
CA LYS A 11 -5.56 1.92 16.61
C LYS A 11 -4.27 1.20 16.22
N ILE A 12 -3.19 1.96 15.97
CA ILE A 12 -1.86 1.41 15.72
C ILE A 12 -1.36 0.70 16.96
N ARG A 13 -1.43 1.32 18.14
CA ARG A 13 -0.88 0.74 19.37
C ARG A 13 -1.46 -0.65 19.65
N ASP A 14 -2.78 -0.83 19.56
CA ASP A 14 -3.42 -2.10 19.90
C ASP A 14 -3.18 -3.19 18.85
N ARG A 15 -3.17 -2.83 17.55
CA ARG A 15 -3.02 -3.81 16.45
C ARG A 15 -1.57 -4.13 16.08
N ILE A 16 -0.67 -3.15 16.18
CA ILE A 16 0.78 -3.36 15.98
C ILE A 16 1.36 -4.24 17.09
N VAL A 17 0.89 -4.10 18.34
CA VAL A 17 1.28 -5.00 19.44
C VAL A 17 0.84 -6.45 19.19
N HIS A 18 -0.23 -6.66 18.42
CA HIS A 18 -0.69 -8.01 18.04
C HIS A 18 0.14 -8.62 16.89
N HIS A 19 0.57 -7.81 15.93
CA HIS A 19 1.33 -8.27 14.75
C HIS A 19 2.85 -8.31 14.94
N PHE A 20 3.41 -7.54 15.88
CA PHE A 20 4.82 -7.62 16.25
C PHE A 20 4.97 -8.55 17.47
N LYS A 21 5.99 -9.43 17.46
CA LYS A 21 6.32 -10.28 18.61
C LYS A 21 6.29 -9.45 19.92
N LYS A 22 5.49 -9.89 20.90
CA LYS A 22 5.22 -9.25 22.22
C LYS A 22 6.44 -8.66 22.95
N GLY A 23 7.67 -9.01 22.58
CA GLY A 23 8.91 -8.53 23.17
C GLY A 23 9.52 -7.26 22.56
N ILE A 24 9.22 -6.90 21.30
CA ILE A 24 9.93 -5.80 20.61
C ILE A 24 9.38 -4.43 21.02
N PHE A 25 8.07 -4.33 21.27
CA PHE A 25 7.41 -3.04 21.56
C PHE A 25 7.49 -2.58 23.01
N ARG A 26 7.94 -3.41 23.97
CA ARG A 26 8.10 -2.97 25.37
C ARG A 26 9.13 -1.84 25.55
N LYS A 27 9.92 -1.51 24.51
CA LYS A 27 10.94 -0.46 24.52
C LYS A 27 10.80 0.58 23.39
N VAL A 28 9.78 0.51 22.54
CA VAL A 28 9.67 1.40 21.37
C VAL A 28 8.66 2.50 21.65
N ASN A 29 9.13 3.75 21.72
CA ASN A 29 8.28 4.93 21.78
C ASN A 29 7.37 4.96 20.54
N VAL A 30 6.05 5.02 20.74
CA VAL A 30 5.05 5.00 19.66
C VAL A 30 5.20 6.20 18.74
N ASP A 31 5.58 7.37 19.26
CA ASP A 31 5.87 8.56 18.45
C ASP A 31 7.11 8.35 17.58
N ASP A 32 8.19 7.81 18.13
CA ASP A 32 9.37 7.42 17.36
C ASP A 32 9.04 6.34 16.33
N PHE A 33 8.20 5.36 16.67
CA PHE A 33 7.79 4.32 15.73
C PHE A 33 7.02 4.91 14.56
N ILE A 34 6.04 5.76 14.85
CA ILE A 34 5.24 6.43 13.84
C ILE A 34 6.14 7.36 13.03
N GLN A 35 7.01 8.17 13.64
CA GLN A 35 7.95 9.02 12.91
C GLN A 35 8.93 8.21 12.04
N ARG A 36 9.51 7.12 12.55
CA ARG A 36 10.47 6.27 11.81
C ARG A 36 9.82 5.45 10.70
N ASN A 37 8.52 5.15 10.80
CA ASN A 37 7.81 4.33 9.82
C ASN A 37 6.82 5.10 8.94
N ILE A 38 6.42 6.32 9.29
CA ILE A 38 5.66 7.25 8.42
C ILE A 38 6.42 7.50 7.12
N TYR A 39 7.75 7.58 7.24
CA TYR A 39 8.62 7.81 6.11
C TYR A 39 8.99 6.54 5.33
N ASN A 40 8.51 5.36 5.73
CA ASN A 40 8.77 4.11 5.03
C ASN A 40 7.49 3.42 4.54
N ASP A 41 7.64 2.54 3.56
CA ASP A 41 6.54 1.80 2.94
C ASP A 41 5.87 0.83 3.92
N ARG A 42 6.52 0.48 5.05
CA ARG A 42 5.97 -0.44 6.07
C ARG A 42 4.73 0.13 6.72
N LEU A 43 4.66 1.42 7.05
CA LEU A 43 3.44 1.95 7.66
C LEU A 43 2.26 1.86 6.70
N CYS A 44 2.46 2.13 5.42
CA CYS A 44 1.44 1.94 4.39
C CYS A 44 0.98 0.48 4.33
N LYS A 45 1.92 -0.47 4.33
CA LYS A 45 1.62 -1.92 4.35
C LYS A 45 0.81 -2.31 5.58
N PHE A 46 1.16 -1.81 6.77
CA PHE A 46 0.43 -2.05 8.00
C PHE A 46 -0.99 -1.49 7.98
N ILE A 47 -1.15 -0.22 7.57
CA ILE A 47 -2.47 0.42 7.50
C ILE A 47 -3.35 -0.35 6.52
N ILE A 48 -2.85 -0.69 5.34
CA ILE A 48 -3.62 -1.44 4.33
C ILE A 48 -4.01 -2.82 4.85
N ALA A 49 -3.09 -3.58 5.44
CA ALA A 49 -3.40 -4.90 6.01
C ALA A 49 -4.50 -4.82 7.09
N ILE A 50 -4.40 -3.83 7.99
CA ILE A 50 -5.37 -3.60 9.07
C ILE A 50 -6.77 -3.29 8.53
N GLU A 51 -6.87 -2.45 7.51
CA GLU A 51 -8.17 -2.10 6.92
C GLU A 51 -8.76 -3.24 6.10
N LEU A 52 -7.94 -4.01 5.38
CA LEU A 52 -8.39 -5.22 4.67
C LEU A 52 -8.95 -6.26 5.65
N GLU A 53 -8.29 -6.45 6.80
CA GLU A 53 -8.75 -7.38 7.82
C GLU A 53 -10.11 -6.99 8.42
N LYS A 54 -10.35 -5.69 8.65
CA LYS A 54 -11.67 -5.20 9.11
C LYS A 54 -12.78 -5.52 8.11
N GLU A 55 -12.42 -5.55 6.84
CA GLU A 55 -13.30 -5.85 5.72
C GLU A 55 -13.37 -7.35 5.38
N GLY A 56 -12.87 -8.20 6.27
CA GLY A 56 -12.92 -9.67 6.17
C GLY A 56 -11.84 -10.29 5.29
N LEU A 57 -10.89 -9.52 4.78
CA LEU A 57 -9.79 -10.01 3.94
C LEU A 57 -8.49 -10.05 4.76
N ARG A 58 -8.09 -11.25 5.20
CA ARG A 58 -6.85 -11.43 5.95
C ARG A 58 -5.65 -11.50 5.01
N CYS A 59 -4.55 -10.88 5.42
CA CYS A 59 -3.28 -10.91 4.70
C CYS A 59 -2.12 -11.20 5.66
N ARG A 60 -1.10 -11.90 5.17
CA ARG A 60 0.16 -12.14 5.89
C ARG A 60 1.29 -11.33 5.27
N PHE A 61 2.13 -10.76 6.12
CA PHE A 61 3.36 -10.11 5.69
C PHE A 61 4.34 -11.15 5.15
N SER A 62 4.96 -10.84 4.01
CA SER A 62 6.08 -11.60 3.47
C SER A 62 7.36 -10.77 3.55
N LYS A 63 8.50 -11.45 3.44
CA LYS A 63 9.81 -10.80 3.29
C LYS A 63 10.15 -10.56 1.83
N SER A 64 9.75 -11.50 0.98
CA SER A 64 9.92 -11.43 -0.46
C SER A 64 8.86 -10.54 -1.08
N GLU A 65 7.60 -10.64 -0.64
CA GLU A 65 6.46 -9.84 -1.07
C GLU A 65 5.95 -8.98 0.07
N ASP A 66 5.18 -7.93 -0.23
CA ASP A 66 4.68 -7.06 0.84
C ASP A 66 3.55 -7.73 1.63
N LEU A 67 2.49 -8.17 0.95
CA LEU A 67 1.40 -8.93 1.55
C LEU A 67 1.01 -10.14 0.67
N ILE A 68 0.61 -11.22 1.32
CA ILE A 68 0.01 -12.41 0.68
C ILE A 68 -1.41 -12.56 1.23
N VAL A 69 -2.40 -12.76 0.36
CA VAL A 69 -3.80 -12.93 0.78
C VAL A 69 -4.01 -14.33 1.34
N ASP A 70 -4.63 -14.42 2.52
CA ASP A 70 -4.94 -15.70 3.14
C ASP A 70 -6.03 -16.44 2.36
N GLY A 71 -5.89 -17.75 2.24
CA GLY A 71 -6.76 -18.57 1.38
C GLY A 71 -6.30 -18.63 -0.09
N ASN A 72 -5.45 -17.70 -0.55
CA ASN A 72 -4.90 -17.70 -1.90
C ASN A 72 -3.42 -17.31 -1.92
N LYS A 73 -2.53 -18.30 -1.70
CA LYS A 73 -1.08 -18.08 -1.61
C LYS A 73 -0.45 -17.55 -2.92
N ASN A 74 -1.16 -17.68 -4.04
CA ASN A 74 -0.71 -17.18 -5.32
C ASN A 74 -1.08 -15.71 -5.54
N LEU A 75 -1.94 -15.14 -4.71
CA LEU A 75 -2.31 -13.74 -4.78
C LEU A 75 -1.49 -12.90 -3.80
N VAL A 76 -0.75 -11.95 -4.35
CA VAL A 76 0.14 -11.06 -3.60
C VAL A 76 -0.20 -9.61 -3.85
N ILE A 77 0.02 -8.77 -2.85
CA ILE A 77 -0.15 -7.32 -2.95
C ILE A 77 1.22 -6.68 -2.73
N GLU A 78 1.73 -5.97 -3.75
CA GLU A 78 2.93 -5.13 -3.69
C GLU A 78 2.53 -3.71 -3.37
N ILE A 79 3.15 -3.08 -2.37
CA ILE A 79 2.76 -1.76 -1.89
C ILE A 79 3.98 -0.85 -1.94
N LYS A 80 3.97 0.05 -2.92
CA LYS A 80 5.08 0.97 -3.17
C LYS A 80 4.63 2.40 -2.90
N ARG A 81 5.36 3.09 -2.02
CA ARG A 81 5.15 4.52 -1.78
C ARG A 81 5.99 5.32 -2.76
N VAL A 82 5.32 6.06 -3.64
CA VAL A 82 5.96 6.82 -4.72
C VAL A 82 5.99 8.29 -4.36
N VAL A 83 7.21 8.84 -4.24
CA VAL A 83 7.45 10.26 -3.94
C VAL A 83 8.07 10.98 -5.15
N THR A 84 8.79 10.24 -6.01
CA THR A 84 9.45 10.77 -7.21
C THR A 84 9.30 9.83 -8.40
N GLY A 85 9.40 10.38 -9.62
CA GLY A 85 9.39 9.58 -10.85
C GLY A 85 10.57 8.61 -10.95
N THR A 86 11.76 9.00 -10.48
CA THR A 86 12.94 8.11 -10.45
C THR A 86 12.70 6.88 -9.57
N GLN A 87 12.05 7.06 -8.42
CA GLN A 87 11.69 5.97 -7.52
C GLN A 87 10.67 5.03 -8.19
N LEU A 88 9.68 5.59 -8.89
CA LEU A 88 8.70 4.82 -9.66
C LEU A 88 9.39 3.92 -10.69
N VAL A 89 10.30 4.46 -11.50
CA VAL A 89 11.05 3.67 -12.50
C VAL A 89 11.80 2.51 -11.85
N GLY A 90 12.44 2.74 -10.69
CA GLY A 90 13.10 1.68 -9.93
C GLY A 90 12.13 0.57 -9.52
N TYR A 91 10.96 0.94 -8.98
CA TYR A 91 9.94 -0.03 -8.59
C TYR A 91 9.37 -0.82 -9.76
N ILE A 92 9.14 -0.19 -10.91
CA ILE A 92 8.63 -0.90 -12.10
C ILE A 92 9.64 -1.96 -12.55
N LYS A 93 10.94 -1.61 -12.63
CA LYS A 93 12.00 -2.57 -13.00
C LYS A 93 12.13 -3.72 -12.00
N GLU A 94 12.02 -3.43 -10.70
CA GLU A 94 12.04 -4.46 -9.65
C GLU A 94 10.86 -5.42 -9.80
N ILE A 95 9.66 -4.90 -9.98
CA ILE A 95 8.43 -5.67 -10.14
C ILE A 95 8.47 -6.53 -11.41
N GLU A 96 8.86 -5.93 -12.55
CA GLU A 96 8.99 -6.64 -13.81
C GLU A 96 9.96 -7.82 -13.67
N LYS A 97 11.17 -7.57 -13.16
CA LYS A 97 12.16 -8.62 -12.94
C LYS A 97 11.64 -9.71 -12.00
N LYS A 98 10.90 -9.32 -10.96
CA LYS A 98 10.43 -10.24 -9.92
C LYS A 98 9.30 -11.15 -10.41
N TYR A 99 8.45 -10.68 -11.33
CA TYR A 99 7.23 -11.37 -11.72
C TYR A 99 7.17 -11.78 -13.20
N ALA A 100 8.18 -11.48 -14.02
CA ALA A 100 8.23 -11.80 -15.45
C ALA A 100 7.82 -13.25 -15.76
N ASP A 101 8.37 -14.21 -15.00
CA ASP A 101 8.13 -15.64 -15.19
C ASP A 101 7.30 -16.24 -14.05
N SER A 102 6.51 -15.42 -13.35
CA SER A 102 5.73 -15.86 -12.20
C SER A 102 4.27 -16.14 -12.56
N ASP A 103 3.74 -17.27 -12.08
CA ASP A 103 2.31 -17.57 -12.14
C ASP A 103 1.50 -16.87 -11.04
N LYS A 104 2.13 -16.00 -10.24
CA LYS A 104 1.43 -15.26 -9.19
C LYS A 104 0.47 -14.24 -9.78
N LYS A 105 -0.65 -14.06 -9.08
CA LYS A 105 -1.62 -12.97 -9.29
C LYS A 105 -1.15 -11.78 -8.45
N VAL A 106 -0.82 -10.67 -9.09
CA VAL A 106 -0.13 -9.56 -8.44
C VAL A 106 -1.01 -8.31 -8.48
N LEU A 107 -1.39 -7.81 -7.31
CA LEU A 107 -1.98 -6.49 -7.16
C LEU A 107 -0.89 -5.50 -6.75
N ILE A 108 -0.61 -4.50 -7.58
CA ILE A 108 0.39 -3.46 -7.31
C ILE A 108 -0.33 -2.19 -6.85
N LEU A 109 -0.01 -1.73 -5.65
CA LEU A 109 -0.51 -0.50 -5.06
C LEU A 109 0.57 0.57 -5.12
N LEU A 110 0.39 1.54 -6.01
CA LEU A 110 1.22 2.73 -6.10
C LEU A 110 0.56 3.85 -5.28
N LEU A 111 1.15 4.16 -4.13
CA LEU A 111 0.63 5.17 -3.22
C LEU A 111 1.42 6.46 -3.37
N PHE A 112 0.72 7.55 -3.69
CA PHE A 112 1.27 8.90 -3.81
C PHE A 112 0.78 9.72 -2.61
N PRO A 113 1.46 9.68 -1.46
CA PRO A 113 1.06 10.50 -0.32
C PRO A 113 1.38 11.98 -0.55
N GLN A 114 0.50 12.87 -0.10
CA GLN A 114 0.78 14.29 0.04
C GLN A 114 1.59 14.54 1.32
N PHE A 115 2.74 15.20 1.21
CA PHE A 115 3.53 15.64 2.36
C PHE A 115 3.34 17.13 2.62
N GLY A 116 2.80 17.48 3.80
CA GLY A 116 2.66 18.86 4.23
C GLY A 116 1.87 19.71 3.23
N SER A 117 2.44 20.84 2.81
CA SER A 117 1.85 21.75 1.84
C SER A 117 2.21 21.44 0.38
N GLU A 118 2.53 20.17 0.06
CA GLU A 118 2.86 19.77 -1.31
C GLU A 118 1.76 20.17 -2.31
N ASN A 119 2.21 20.65 -3.47
CA ASN A 119 1.33 21.08 -4.55
C ASN A 119 0.53 19.89 -5.09
N VAL A 120 -0.79 19.96 -4.90
CA VAL A 120 -1.77 18.94 -5.32
C VAL A 120 -1.74 18.71 -6.83
N GLU A 121 -1.48 19.73 -7.64
CA GLU A 121 -1.38 19.62 -9.11
C GLU A 121 -0.16 18.82 -9.53
N ARG A 122 0.98 18.96 -8.83
CA ARG A 122 2.16 18.12 -9.07
C ARG A 122 1.81 16.65 -8.82
N ILE A 123 1.06 16.37 -7.74
CA ILE A 123 0.69 15.00 -7.40
C ILE A 123 -0.36 14.46 -8.37
N ALA A 124 -1.30 15.30 -8.82
CA ALA A 124 -2.24 14.95 -9.89
C ALA A 124 -1.50 14.56 -11.18
N LYS A 125 -0.49 15.33 -11.61
CA LYS A 125 0.36 15.00 -12.77
C LYS A 125 1.15 13.69 -12.56
N LEU A 126 1.67 13.44 -11.36
CA LEU A 126 2.29 12.15 -11.04
C LEU A 126 1.29 10.99 -11.12
N THR A 127 0.02 11.23 -10.77
CA THR A 127 -1.03 10.23 -10.95
C THR A 127 -1.53 10.08 -12.38
N GLU A 128 -1.20 10.97 -13.33
CA GLU A 128 -1.51 10.74 -14.75
C GLU A 128 -0.54 9.73 -15.38
N ILE A 129 0.72 9.72 -14.92
CA ILE A 129 1.73 8.72 -15.31
C ILE A 129 1.27 7.30 -14.98
N TYR A 130 0.35 7.14 -14.01
CA TYR A 130 -0.29 5.86 -13.68
C TYR A 130 -0.83 5.11 -14.90
N TYR A 131 -1.55 5.77 -15.81
CA TYR A 131 -2.19 5.07 -16.93
C TYR A 131 -1.14 4.41 -17.83
N ILE A 132 0.00 5.08 -18.02
CA ILE A 132 1.13 4.54 -18.77
C ILE A 132 1.74 3.34 -18.02
N VAL A 133 1.88 3.44 -16.70
CA VAL A 133 2.45 2.37 -15.87
C VAL A 133 1.56 1.13 -15.82
N GLU A 134 0.25 1.31 -15.67
CA GLU A 134 -0.73 0.22 -15.67
C GLU A 134 -0.66 -0.52 -17.00
N SER A 135 -0.83 0.18 -18.13
CA SER A 135 -0.76 -0.45 -19.45
C SER A 135 0.59 -1.12 -19.70
N TYR A 136 1.70 -0.49 -19.30
CA TYR A 136 3.03 -1.06 -19.46
C TYR A 136 3.19 -2.39 -18.70
N LEU A 137 2.78 -2.43 -17.43
CA LEU A 137 2.90 -3.65 -16.62
C LEU A 137 1.92 -4.74 -17.07
N GLU A 138 0.68 -4.38 -17.44
CA GLU A 138 -0.31 -5.33 -17.96
C GLU A 138 0.13 -5.95 -19.31
N MET A 139 0.90 -5.23 -20.13
CA MET A 139 1.51 -5.80 -21.34
C MET A 139 2.69 -6.75 -21.06
N ARG A 140 3.36 -6.59 -19.92
CA ARG A 140 4.59 -7.32 -19.58
C ARG A 140 4.33 -8.53 -18.68
N LEU A 141 3.26 -8.51 -17.89
CA LEU A 141 2.97 -9.50 -16.85
C LEU A 141 1.56 -10.09 -17.06
N LYS A 142 1.45 -11.43 -16.98
CA LYS A 142 0.22 -12.15 -17.33
C LYS A 142 -0.96 -11.97 -16.36
N ASN A 143 -0.71 -11.72 -15.07
CA ASN A 143 -1.73 -11.70 -14.03
C ASN A 143 -1.55 -10.51 -13.08
N VAL A 144 -1.44 -9.31 -13.63
CA VAL A 144 -1.20 -8.10 -12.85
C VAL A 144 -2.42 -7.18 -12.85
N LYS A 145 -2.67 -6.55 -11.71
CA LYS A 145 -3.51 -5.36 -11.65
C LYS A 145 -2.78 -4.25 -10.93
N VAL A 146 -2.85 -3.03 -11.46
CA VAL A 146 -2.21 -1.86 -10.85
C VAL A 146 -3.30 -0.93 -10.32
N LEU A 147 -3.17 -0.49 -9.07
CA LEU A 147 -3.99 0.57 -8.51
C LEU A 147 -3.09 1.72 -8.08
N CYS A 148 -3.43 2.91 -8.57
CA CYS A 148 -2.88 4.15 -8.06
C CYS A 148 -3.83 4.81 -7.07
N GLN A 149 -3.25 5.34 -5.99
CA GLN A 149 -3.97 6.11 -4.98
C GLN A 149 -3.16 7.34 -4.59
N TYR A 150 -3.74 8.50 -4.87
CA TYR A 150 -3.34 9.74 -4.21
C TYR A 150 -3.94 9.77 -2.79
N VAL A 151 -3.14 10.12 -1.78
CA VAL A 151 -3.61 10.29 -0.40
C VAL A 151 -3.37 11.74 0.02
N ALA A 152 -4.42 12.56 -0.03
CA ALA A 152 -4.38 13.97 0.33
C ALA A 152 -4.77 14.18 1.81
N GLU A 153 -4.28 15.27 2.43
CA GLU A 153 -4.86 15.74 3.70
C GLU A 153 -6.25 16.35 3.50
N SER A 154 -6.55 16.85 2.28
CA SER A 154 -7.87 17.36 1.93
C SER A 154 -8.91 16.23 1.92
N LYS A 155 -10.10 16.49 2.49
CA LYS A 155 -11.24 15.56 2.58
C LYS A 155 -11.89 15.28 1.20
N VAL A 156 -11.10 15.18 0.13
CA VAL A 156 -11.64 14.85 -1.18
C VAL A 156 -12.03 13.37 -1.16
N GLU A 157 -13.33 13.12 -1.19
CA GLU A 157 -13.96 11.83 -0.90
C GLU A 157 -13.47 10.69 -1.81
N LYS A 158 -13.01 11.01 -3.03
CA LYS A 158 -12.43 10.06 -4.00
C LYS A 158 -11.16 9.39 -3.49
N TYR A 159 -10.46 10.01 -2.53
CA TYR A 159 -9.15 9.57 -2.05
C TYR A 159 -9.16 8.94 -0.66
N SER A 160 -10.35 8.58 -0.16
CA SER A 160 -10.46 7.98 1.18
C SER A 160 -9.91 6.55 1.21
N LEU A 161 -9.32 6.19 2.35
CA LEU A 161 -8.81 4.84 2.61
C LEU A 161 -9.89 3.75 2.44
N SER A 162 -11.14 4.05 2.82
CA SER A 162 -12.27 3.12 2.63
C SER A 162 -12.54 2.79 1.14
N LYS A 163 -12.47 3.80 0.25
CA LYS A 163 -12.62 3.58 -1.19
C LYS A 163 -11.42 2.83 -1.77
N LEU A 164 -10.20 3.08 -1.29
CA LEU A 164 -9.03 2.27 -1.67
C LEU A 164 -9.23 0.80 -1.31
N VAL A 165 -9.66 0.51 -0.07
CA VAL A 165 -9.89 -0.87 0.40
C VAL A 165 -10.96 -1.57 -0.43
N LYS A 166 -12.04 -0.87 -0.80
CA LYS A 166 -13.05 -1.39 -1.71
C LYS A 166 -12.45 -1.76 -3.09
N ARG A 167 -11.68 -0.85 -3.69
CA ARG A 167 -10.99 -1.08 -4.98
C ARG A 167 -10.01 -2.25 -4.91
N ILE A 168 -9.29 -2.40 -3.79
CA ILE A 168 -8.41 -3.54 -3.55
C ILE A 168 -9.22 -4.84 -3.59
N LYS A 169 -10.33 -4.93 -2.84
CA LYS A 169 -11.20 -6.13 -2.82
C LYS A 169 -11.77 -6.46 -4.21
N GLU A 170 -12.21 -5.45 -4.95
CA GLU A 170 -12.70 -5.63 -6.32
C GLU A 170 -11.60 -6.15 -7.26
N SER A 171 -10.39 -5.60 -7.14
CA SER A 171 -9.24 -6.02 -7.95
C SER A 171 -8.75 -7.43 -7.60
N ILE A 172 -8.83 -7.80 -6.32
CA ILE A 172 -8.54 -9.17 -5.87
C ILE A 172 -9.53 -10.15 -6.50
N LYS A 173 -10.84 -9.85 -6.45
CA LYS A 173 -11.86 -10.69 -7.10
C LYS A 173 -11.63 -10.83 -8.60
N PHE A 174 -11.31 -9.72 -9.27
CA PHE A 174 -10.96 -9.73 -10.70
C PHE A 174 -9.77 -10.64 -11.00
N LEU A 175 -8.71 -10.56 -10.19
CA LEU A 175 -7.55 -11.43 -10.34
C LEU A 175 -7.87 -12.90 -10.03
N GLU A 176 -8.82 -13.17 -9.14
CA GLU A 176 -9.22 -14.54 -8.80
C GLU A 176 -9.92 -15.26 -9.95
N GLY A 177 -10.64 -14.53 -10.81
CA GLY A 177 -11.41 -15.09 -11.94
C GLY A 177 -12.88 -15.19 -11.58
#